data_AF-A0A4Q6C818-F1
#
_entry.id   AF-A0A4Q6C818-F1
#
_cell.length_a   1.000
_cell.length_b   1.000
_cell.length_c   1.000
_cell.angle_alpha   90.00
_cell.angle_beta   90.00
_cell.angle_gamma   90.00
#
_symmetry.space_group_name_H-M   'P 1'
#
loop_
_entity.id
_entity.type
_entity.pdbx_description
1 polymer ?
#
loop_
_entity_poly.entity_id
_entity_poly.type
_entity_poly.pdbx_seq_one_letter_code
_entity_poly.pdbx_strand_id
1 'polypeptide(L)'
;MKIYDNITETIGRTPLIRTRHLGRDLGADIVMKLEFFNPLGSVKDRIGKAMIETAEKEGRLKKGMKIIEPTSGNTGIALAFVAAAKGYPITLV
;
A
#
# COMPACT_ATOMS: atom_id res chain seq x y z
N MET A 1 -3.74 -2.75 22.37
CA MET A 1 -3.91 -2.70 20.90
C MET A 1 -4.10 -1.24 20.49
N LYS A 2 -3.54 -0.79 19.36
CA LYS A 2 -3.68 0.61 18.91
C LYS A 2 -4.99 0.76 18.12
N ILE A 3 -5.75 1.81 18.40
CA ILE A 3 -6.90 2.25 17.59
C ILE A 3 -6.36 3.23 16.53
N TYR A 4 -6.85 3.10 15.29
CA TYR A 4 -6.45 3.93 14.15
C TYR A 4 -7.68 4.67 13.61
N ASP A 5 -7.50 5.91 13.19
CA ASP A 5 -8.60 6.73 12.67
C ASP A 5 -8.89 6.41 11.20
N ASN A 6 -7.87 5.94 10.47
CA ASN A 6 -7.98 5.50 9.10
C ASN A 6 -7.20 4.20 8.87
N ILE A 7 -7.79 3.27 8.14
CA ILE A 7 -7.16 2.02 7.69
C ILE A 7 -5.87 2.24 6.88
N THR A 8 -5.70 3.36 6.20
CA THR A 8 -4.42 3.70 5.54
C THR A 8 -3.27 3.87 6.54
N GLU A 9 -3.54 4.06 7.84
CA GLU A 9 -2.53 4.10 8.90
C GLU A 9 -2.02 2.70 9.29
N THR A 10 -2.73 1.64 8.91
CA THR A 10 -2.29 0.25 9.15
C THR A 10 -1.42 -0.29 8.03
N ILE A 11 -1.15 0.50 6.99
CA ILE A 11 -0.27 0.12 5.87
C ILE A 11 1.19 0.04 6.34
N GLY A 12 1.87 -1.03 5.95
CA GLY A 12 3.25 -1.30 6.26
C GLY A 12 3.44 -2.14 7.52
N ARG A 13 4.62 -2.04 8.14
CA ARG A 13 5.02 -2.85 9.32
C ARG A 13 4.80 -4.37 9.16
N THR A 14 4.86 -4.84 7.91
CA THR A 14 4.75 -6.25 7.53
C THR A 14 5.91 -7.08 8.10
N PRO A 15 5.68 -8.36 8.41
CA PRO A 15 6.70 -9.18 9.06
C PRO A 15 7.84 -9.58 8.12
N LEU A 16 9.00 -9.83 8.71
CA LEU A 16 10.10 -10.56 8.09
C LEU A 16 10.08 -12.00 8.63
N ILE A 17 10.01 -12.99 7.74
CA ILE A 17 10.02 -14.41 8.11
C ILE A 17 11.27 -15.07 7.56
N ARG A 18 12.10 -15.65 8.44
CA ARG A 18 13.29 -16.42 8.05
C ARG A 18 12.86 -17.73 7.40
N THR A 19 13.46 -18.08 6.26
CA THR A 19 13.26 -19.38 5.63
C THR A 19 14.17 -20.42 6.26
N ARG A 20 13.62 -21.57 6.69
CA ARG A 20 14.42 -22.65 7.33
C ARG A 20 15.02 -23.65 6.34
N HIS A 21 14.45 -23.75 5.15
CA HIS A 21 14.83 -24.74 4.14
C HIS A 21 15.55 -24.10 2.96
N LEU A 22 15.06 -22.96 2.48
CA LEU A 22 15.70 -22.21 1.42
C LEU A 22 16.99 -21.55 1.94
N GLY A 23 18.10 -21.72 1.22
CA GLY A 23 19.38 -21.10 1.54
C GLY A 23 20.18 -21.75 2.67
N ARG A 24 19.81 -22.97 3.09
CA ARG A 24 20.47 -23.70 4.19
C ARG A 24 21.99 -23.76 4.04
N ASP A 25 22.49 -23.95 2.83
CA ASP A 25 23.92 -24.17 2.56
C ASP A 25 24.67 -22.88 2.16
N LEU A 26 23.99 -21.73 2.19
CA LEU A 26 24.58 -20.45 1.76
C LEU A 26 25.40 -19.76 2.85
N GLY A 27 25.36 -20.24 4.11
CA GLY A 27 26.01 -19.59 5.25
C GLY A 27 25.43 -18.19 5.58
N ALA A 28 24.22 -17.89 5.09
CA ALA A 28 23.57 -16.59 5.26
C ALA A 28 22.07 -16.75 5.53
N ASP A 29 21.48 -15.73 6.17
CA ASP A 29 20.04 -15.65 6.43
C ASP A 29 19.28 -15.22 5.16
N ILE A 30 18.34 -16.06 4.70
CA ILE A 30 17.28 -15.63 3.77
C ILE A 30 16.02 -15.29 4.58
N VAL A 31 15.55 -14.06 4.40
CA VAL A 31 14.33 -13.55 5.05
C VAL A 31 13.33 -13.05 4.00
N MET A 32 12.07 -13.41 4.18
CA MET A 32 10.96 -12.99 3.31
C MET A 32 10.22 -11.82 3.94
N LYS A 33 10.10 -10.71 3.20
CA LYS A 33 9.25 -9.57 3.58
C LYS A 33 7.83 -9.81 3.06
N LEU A 34 6.90 -10.12 3.96
CA LEU A 34 5.56 -10.60 3.59
C LEU A 34 4.58 -9.44 3.36
N GLU A 35 4.67 -8.82 2.19
CA GLU A 35 3.85 -7.64 1.85
C GLU A 35 2.35 -7.91 1.66
N PHE A 36 1.93 -9.16 1.64
CA PHE A 36 0.51 -9.51 1.65
C PHE A 36 -0.16 -9.27 3.02
N PHE A 37 0.61 -8.92 4.06
CA PHE A 37 0.07 -8.49 5.36
C PHE A 37 -0.39 -7.02 5.39
N ASN A 38 -0.20 -6.26 4.31
CA ASN A 38 -0.85 -4.95 4.19
C ASN A 38 -2.39 -5.12 4.14
N PRO A 39 -3.17 -4.12 4.55
CA PRO A 39 -4.63 -4.24 4.71
C PRO A 39 -5.39 -4.68 3.45
N LEU A 40 -4.86 -4.42 2.25
CA LEU A 40 -5.46 -4.82 0.97
C LEU A 40 -4.68 -5.93 0.27
N GLY A 41 -3.80 -6.62 1.00
CA GLY A 41 -3.19 -7.86 0.55
C GLY A 41 -2.00 -7.71 -0.39
N SER A 42 -1.46 -6.49 -0.58
CA SER A 42 -0.31 -6.31 -1.47
C SER A 42 0.66 -5.22 -1.05
N VAL A 43 1.86 -5.24 -1.65
CA VAL A 43 2.85 -4.15 -1.49
C VAL A 43 2.35 -2.81 -2.05
N LYS A 44 1.35 -2.83 -2.95
CA LYS A 44 0.89 -1.63 -3.66
C LYS A 44 0.14 -0.65 -2.76
N ASP A 45 -0.37 -1.12 -1.62
CA ASP A 45 -0.95 -0.30 -0.56
C ASP A 45 -0.02 0.85 -0.16
N ARG A 46 1.29 0.56 -0.06
CA ARG A 46 2.32 1.55 0.28
C ARG A 46 2.37 2.69 -0.72
N ILE A 47 2.43 2.36 -2.01
CA ILE A 47 2.56 3.37 -3.06
C ILE A 47 1.23 4.09 -3.30
N GLY A 48 0.09 3.41 -3.17
CA GLY A 48 -1.22 4.04 -3.30
C GLY A 48 -1.40 5.14 -2.25
N LYS A 49 -1.02 4.85 -0.99
CA LYS A 49 -0.99 5.85 0.08
C LYS A 49 0.01 6.97 -0.22
N ALA A 50 1.26 6.62 -0.48
CA ALA A 50 2.34 7.59 -0.65
C ALA A 50 2.10 8.55 -1.82
N MET A 51 1.59 8.06 -2.95
CA MET A 51 1.29 8.90 -4.12
C MET A 51 0.20 9.92 -3.82
N ILE A 52 -0.90 9.49 -3.19
CA ILE A 52 -2.02 10.40 -2.85
C ILE A 52 -1.57 11.43 -1.81
N GLU A 53 -0.91 11.01 -0.73
CA GLU A 53 -0.45 11.93 0.32
C GLU A 53 0.61 12.92 -0.19
N THR A 54 1.49 12.47 -1.10
CA THR A 54 2.47 13.36 -1.74
C THR A 54 1.77 14.37 -2.65
N ALA A 55 0.82 13.93 -3.48
CA ALA A 55 0.07 14.82 -4.34
C ALA A 55 -0.77 15.84 -3.56
N GLU A 56 -1.34 15.46 -2.41
CA GLU A 56 -1.99 16.38 -1.47
C GLU A 56 -0.99 17.42 -0.94
N LYS A 57 0.16 16.96 -0.43
CA LYS A 57 1.20 17.82 0.15
C LYS A 57 1.77 18.81 -0.85
N GLU A 58 1.96 18.40 -2.11
CA GLU A 58 2.45 19.25 -3.19
C GLU A 58 1.35 20.14 -3.79
N GLY A 59 0.09 20.00 -3.35
CA GLY A 59 -1.04 20.74 -3.89
C GLY A 59 -1.44 20.33 -5.32
N ARG A 60 -0.91 19.21 -5.82
CA ARG A 60 -1.27 18.61 -7.12
C ARG A 60 -2.62 17.90 -7.08
N LEU A 61 -3.04 17.44 -5.90
CA LEU A 61 -4.36 16.90 -5.63
C LEU A 61 -5.03 17.75 -4.55
N LYS A 62 -6.24 18.25 -4.84
CA LYS A 62 -7.03 19.12 -3.95
C LYS A 62 -8.42 18.55 -3.76
N LYS A 63 -9.11 18.93 -2.68
CA LYS A 63 -10.49 18.53 -2.41
C LYS A 63 -11.38 18.81 -3.63
N GLY A 64 -12.21 17.82 -4.01
CA GLY A 64 -13.09 17.90 -5.17
C GLY A 64 -12.47 17.48 -6.50
N MET A 65 -11.14 17.27 -6.55
CA MET A 65 -10.48 16.70 -7.72
C MET A 65 -10.72 15.18 -7.81
N LYS A 66 -10.58 14.65 -9.01
CA LYS A 66 -10.73 13.22 -9.34
C LYS A 66 -9.38 12.60 -9.68
N ILE A 67 -9.17 11.35 -9.26
CA ILE A 67 -8.01 10.53 -9.60
C ILE A 67 -8.33 9.68 -10.83
N ILE A 68 -7.38 9.55 -11.76
CA ILE A 68 -7.45 8.62 -12.89
C ILE A 68 -6.15 7.83 -12.96
N GLU A 69 -6.24 6.51 -13.09
CA GLU A 69 -5.07 5.63 -13.22
C GLU A 69 -5.37 4.47 -14.18
N PRO A 70 -4.54 4.23 -15.22
CA PRO A 70 -4.67 3.08 -16.10
C PRO A 70 -4.01 1.84 -15.48
N THR A 71 -4.79 0.99 -14.83
CA THR A 71 -4.29 -0.22 -14.17
C THR A 71 -5.37 -1.27 -13.99
N SER A 72 -5.02 -2.51 -14.29
CA SER A 72 -5.86 -3.69 -14.05
C SER A 72 -5.52 -4.45 -12.76
N GLY A 73 -4.54 -3.96 -11.97
CA GLY A 73 -3.93 -4.73 -10.88
C GLY A 73 -4.03 -4.11 -9.49
N ASN A 74 -3.18 -4.59 -8.58
CA ASN A 74 -3.17 -4.21 -7.17
C ASN A 74 -2.96 -2.70 -6.93
N THR A 75 -2.34 -1.97 -7.86
CA THR A 75 -2.24 -0.50 -7.79
C THR A 75 -3.63 0.14 -7.79
N GLY A 76 -4.54 -0.37 -8.63
CA GLY A 76 -5.92 0.11 -8.69
C GLY A 76 -6.67 -0.13 -7.39
N ILE A 77 -6.53 -1.33 -6.81
CA ILE A 77 -7.13 -1.67 -5.51
C ILE A 77 -6.60 -0.73 -4.42
N ALA A 78 -5.28 -0.54 -4.35
CA ALA A 78 -4.65 0.34 -3.37
C ALA A 78 -5.10 1.79 -3.50
N LEU A 79 -5.08 2.35 -4.72
CA LEU A 79 -5.52 3.71 -4.99
C LEU A 79 -7.00 3.89 -4.71
N ALA A 80 -7.85 2.93 -5.12
CA ALA A 80 -9.30 3.02 -4.91
C ALA A 80 -9.64 3.10 -3.43
N PHE A 81 -8.97 2.31 -2.61
CA PHE A 81 -9.23 2.29 -1.19
C PHE A 81 -8.71 3.53 -0.45
N VAL A 82 -7.50 3.99 -0.80
CA VAL A 82 -6.95 5.23 -0.23
C VAL A 82 -7.79 6.43 -0.67
N ALA A 83 -8.24 6.47 -1.93
CA ALA A 83 -9.13 7.50 -2.46
C ALA A 83 -10.47 7.50 -1.72
N ALA A 84 -11.08 6.32 -1.50
CA ALA A 84 -12.31 6.20 -0.73
C ALA A 84 -12.14 6.70 0.71
N ALA A 85 -11.05 6.31 1.38
CA ALA A 85 -10.77 6.73 2.75
C ALA A 85 -10.48 8.24 2.89
N LYS A 86 -10.00 8.91 1.82
CA LYS A 86 -9.70 10.35 1.80
C LYS A 86 -10.78 11.19 1.11
N GLY A 87 -11.82 10.57 0.55
CA GLY A 87 -12.94 11.27 -0.09
C GLY A 87 -12.67 11.76 -1.51
N TYR A 88 -11.83 11.07 -2.28
CA TYR A 88 -11.58 11.37 -3.70
C TYR A 88 -12.37 10.42 -4.62
N PRO A 89 -13.10 10.95 -5.61
CA PRO A 89 -13.56 10.14 -6.73
C PRO A 89 -12.37 9.57 -7.50
N ILE A 90 -12.49 8.33 -7.96
CA ILE A 90 -11.45 7.65 -8.74
C ILE A 90 -12.06 6.95 -9.96
N THR A 91 -11.32 6.93 -11.06
CA THR A 91 -11.56 6.06 -12.21
C THR A 91 -10.32 5.24 -12.50
N LEU A 92 -10.51 3.93 -12.61
CA LEU A 92 -9.48 2.99 -13.04
C LEU A 92 -9.80 2.56 -14.48
N VAL A 93 -8.79 2.55 -15.34
CA VAL A 93 -8.90 2.17 -16.76
C VAL A 93 -8.12 0.90 -17.03
#